data_AF-A0A4R2R2C7-F1
#
_entry.id   AF-A0A4R2R2C7-F1
#
_cell.length_a   1.000
_cell.length_b   1.000
_cell.length_c   1.000
_cell.angle_alpha   90.00
_cell.angle_beta   90.00
_cell.angle_gamma   90.00
#
_symmetry.space_group_name_H-M   'P 1'
#
loop_
_entity.id
_entity.type
_entity.pdbx_description
1 polymer ?
#
loop_
_entity_poly.entity_id
_entity_poly.type
_entity_poly.pdbx_seq_one_letter_code
_entity_poly.pdbx_strand_id
1 'polypeptide(L)'
;MEQERAEQEWQAANDAERAIVAALADGDGQRLGQLLENIPLYLPGLDDDNLGAMLAFNDELPDPAGYVLLYTSAESLQWALGDLAKEYWETDLHTIRAHWPGPEHRLALNARTPIGIFLPIGALAQLAAGQETLVPAQDARATEVSDTAGRVRHSCLRVLRHDAEREAADLKDHSPTNELETELSAATEQQDSDGYLAALASADILVPTESQGQQRPADADSSLDLLVGQDNDFAAVPVFTSVDLLRSAADETIDWIQTPFARLIAQWPSDEHILCVNPGFHTELILPGNVVLSLDYVINHEPEKSEVDSKS
;
A
#
# COMPACT_ATOMS: atom_id res chain seq x y z
N MET A 1 18.04 30.03 4.33
CA MET A 1 17.41 30.14 3.00
C MET A 1 16.08 29.39 2.92
N GLU A 2 15.87 28.28 3.62
CA GLU A 2 14.52 27.66 3.72
C GLU A 2 13.47 28.58 4.37
N GLN A 3 13.90 29.49 5.25
CA GLN A 3 13.02 30.39 5.98
C GLN A 3 12.51 31.60 5.17
N GLU A 4 13.15 31.97 4.04
CA GLU A 4 12.66 33.00 3.11
C GLU A 4 11.74 32.42 2.02
N ARG A 5 11.80 31.10 1.77
CA ARG A 5 10.93 30.40 0.81
C ARG A 5 9.50 30.24 1.33
N ALA A 6 9.33 30.28 2.66
CA ALA A 6 8.05 30.16 3.35
C ALA A 6 7.13 31.39 3.21
N GLU A 7 7.61 32.52 2.66
CA GLU A 7 6.83 33.77 2.57
C GLU A 7 6.22 34.05 1.19
N GLN A 8 6.57 33.29 0.14
CA GLN A 8 5.91 33.42 -1.17
C GLN A 8 4.81 32.36 -1.31
N GLU A 9 3.55 32.79 -1.19
CA GLU A 9 2.41 31.99 -1.58
C GLU A 9 2.50 31.62 -3.06
N TRP A 10 2.38 30.32 -3.36
CA TRP A 10 2.28 29.82 -4.73
C TRP A 10 1.04 30.39 -5.41
N GLN A 11 1.15 30.71 -6.71
CA GLN A 11 0.01 31.11 -7.54
C GLN A 11 0.02 30.36 -8.88
N ALA A 12 -1.16 30.08 -9.40
CA ALA A 12 -1.35 29.47 -10.72
C ALA A 12 -0.74 30.35 -11.83
N ALA A 13 0.24 29.82 -12.54
CA ALA A 13 1.02 30.52 -13.54
C ALA A 13 0.23 30.75 -14.84
N ASN A 14 -0.66 29.83 -15.20
CA ASN A 14 -1.40 29.85 -16.46
C ASN A 14 -2.89 29.50 -16.29
N ASP A 15 -3.66 29.58 -17.38
CA ASP A 15 -5.09 29.26 -17.37
C ASP A 15 -5.36 27.79 -17.08
N ALA A 16 -4.45 26.89 -17.48
CA ALA A 16 -4.56 25.46 -17.20
C ALA A 16 -4.47 25.20 -15.68
N GLU A 17 -3.50 25.79 -14.99
CA GLU A 17 -3.37 25.66 -13.54
C GLU A 17 -4.55 26.27 -12.79
N ARG A 18 -5.07 27.41 -13.25
CA ARG A 18 -6.32 27.96 -12.69
C ARG A 18 -7.50 27.00 -12.86
N ALA A 19 -7.60 26.34 -14.01
CA ALA A 19 -8.63 25.34 -14.26
C ALA A 19 -8.44 24.07 -13.40
N ILE A 20 -7.20 23.66 -13.15
CA ILE A 20 -6.84 22.56 -12.24
C ILE A 20 -7.22 22.89 -10.80
N VAL A 21 -6.89 24.11 -10.31
CA VAL A 21 -7.33 24.58 -8.98
C VAL A 21 -8.85 24.43 -8.84
N ALA A 22 -9.61 24.88 -9.85
CA ALA A 22 -11.07 24.78 -9.83
C ALA A 22 -11.54 23.31 -9.84
N ALA A 23 -10.98 22.47 -10.70
CA ALA A 23 -11.33 21.05 -10.77
C ALA A 23 -11.06 20.31 -9.44
N LEU A 24 -9.92 20.61 -8.79
CA LEU A 24 -9.59 20.04 -7.49
C LEU A 24 -10.54 20.52 -6.38
N ALA A 25 -10.87 21.82 -6.36
CA ALA A 25 -11.81 22.37 -5.39
C ALA A 25 -13.22 21.75 -5.51
N ASP A 26 -13.63 21.42 -6.73
CA ASP A 26 -14.93 20.81 -7.03
C ASP A 26 -14.90 19.26 -6.90
N GLY A 27 -13.72 18.65 -6.69
CA GLY A 27 -13.55 17.18 -6.71
C GLY A 27 -13.77 16.55 -8.09
N ASP A 28 -13.65 17.33 -9.16
CA ASP A 28 -13.98 16.93 -10.53
C ASP A 28 -12.79 16.27 -11.23
N GLY A 29 -12.63 14.97 -10.96
CA GLY A 29 -11.59 14.15 -11.58
C GLY A 29 -11.68 14.02 -13.09
N GLN A 30 -12.90 14.07 -13.62
CA GLN A 30 -13.13 14.00 -15.04
C GLN A 30 -12.59 15.23 -15.76
N ARG A 31 -12.90 16.41 -15.23
CA ARG A 31 -12.40 17.66 -15.76
C ARG A 31 -10.88 17.76 -15.63
N LEU A 32 -10.29 17.31 -14.52
CA LEU A 32 -8.84 17.25 -14.39
C LEU A 32 -8.21 16.38 -15.50
N GLY A 33 -8.67 15.14 -15.67
CA GLY A 33 -8.13 14.24 -16.68
C GLY A 33 -8.21 14.82 -18.08
N GLN A 34 -9.35 15.40 -18.44
CA GLN A 34 -9.55 16.06 -19.74
C GLN A 34 -8.65 17.28 -19.95
N LEU A 35 -8.37 18.06 -18.91
CA LEU A 35 -7.42 19.16 -18.98
C LEU A 35 -6.00 18.64 -19.26
N LEU A 36 -5.57 17.61 -18.52
CA LEU A 36 -4.22 17.05 -18.63
C LEU A 36 -3.93 16.41 -19.99
N GLU A 37 -4.94 15.90 -20.69
CA GLU A 37 -4.78 15.38 -22.05
C GLU A 37 -4.41 16.46 -23.09
N ASN A 38 -4.70 17.74 -22.79
CA ASN A 38 -4.68 18.81 -23.79
C ASN A 38 -3.75 19.98 -23.45
N ILE A 39 -2.91 19.84 -22.41
CA ILE A 39 -1.97 20.89 -21.99
C ILE A 39 -0.52 20.40 -22.11
N PRO A 40 0.44 21.32 -22.35
CA PRO A 40 1.84 20.99 -22.24
C PRO A 40 2.19 20.65 -20.79
N LEU A 41 3.10 19.70 -20.63
CA LEU A 41 3.68 19.30 -19.35
C LEU A 41 5.19 19.56 -19.37
N TYR A 42 5.77 19.73 -18.20
CA TYR A 42 7.17 20.09 -18.01
C TYR A 42 7.86 19.03 -17.16
N LEU A 43 8.83 18.35 -17.74
CA LEU A 43 9.66 17.33 -17.10
C LEU A 43 11.00 17.96 -16.69
N PRO A 44 11.40 17.93 -15.41
CA PRO A 44 12.72 18.43 -15.01
C PRO A 44 13.83 17.63 -15.70
N GLY A 45 14.85 18.33 -16.19
CA GLY A 45 16.05 17.72 -16.76
C GLY A 45 16.89 17.07 -15.66
N LEU A 46 17.37 15.86 -15.94
CA LEU A 46 18.32 15.15 -15.09
C LEU A 46 19.71 15.17 -15.73
N ASP A 47 20.71 15.54 -14.94
CA ASP A 47 22.13 15.45 -15.26
C ASP A 47 22.90 14.79 -14.11
N ASP A 48 24.18 14.48 -14.33
CA ASP A 48 25.00 13.80 -13.33
C ASP A 48 25.17 14.63 -12.04
N ASP A 49 25.04 15.97 -12.11
CA ASP A 49 25.22 16.88 -10.99
C ASP A 49 23.96 17.00 -10.11
N ASN A 50 22.76 16.84 -10.69
CA ASN A 50 21.48 16.98 -9.98
C ASN A 50 20.75 15.65 -9.68
N LEU A 51 21.15 14.54 -10.30
CA LEU A 51 20.48 13.23 -10.17
C LEU A 51 20.31 12.79 -8.72
N GLY A 52 21.38 12.88 -7.91
CA GLY A 52 21.33 12.46 -6.51
C GLY A 52 20.35 13.30 -5.67
N ALA A 53 20.27 14.60 -5.93
CA ALA A 53 19.34 15.49 -5.22
C ALA A 53 17.90 15.30 -5.69
N MET A 54 17.68 14.96 -6.96
CA MET A 54 16.36 14.61 -7.50
C MET A 54 15.86 13.26 -6.97
N LEU A 55 16.74 12.28 -6.80
CA LEU A 55 16.40 11.02 -6.13
C LEU A 55 16.03 11.27 -4.66
N ALA A 56 16.83 12.04 -3.93
CA ALA A 56 16.50 12.42 -2.55
C ALA A 56 15.18 13.19 -2.46
N PHE A 57 14.87 14.06 -3.43
CA PHE A 57 13.57 14.73 -3.52
C PHE A 57 12.42 13.73 -3.70
N ASN A 58 12.59 12.73 -4.57
CA ASN A 58 11.59 11.68 -4.78
C ASN A 58 11.39 10.83 -3.51
N ASP A 59 12.45 10.56 -2.75
CA ASP A 59 12.38 9.82 -1.48
C ASP A 59 11.58 10.56 -0.39
N GLU A 60 11.47 11.89 -0.48
CA GLU A 60 10.67 12.71 0.42
C GLU A 60 9.17 12.76 0.05
N LEU A 61 8.80 12.27 -1.15
CA LEU A 61 7.41 12.20 -1.58
C LEU A 61 6.70 11.03 -0.88
N PRO A 62 5.35 11.06 -0.78
CA PRO A 62 4.60 9.90 -0.30
C PRO A 62 4.94 8.67 -1.15
N ASP A 63 5.27 7.52 -0.55
CA ASP A 63 5.64 6.27 -1.26
C ASP A 63 6.85 6.42 -2.24
N PRO A 64 8.11 6.21 -1.78
CA PRO A 64 9.32 6.55 -2.56
C PRO A 64 9.53 5.74 -3.86
N ALA A 65 8.55 4.94 -4.29
CA ALA A 65 8.57 4.22 -5.56
C ALA A 65 8.51 5.16 -6.77
N GLY A 66 9.68 5.44 -7.36
CA GLY A 66 9.85 5.65 -8.81
C GLY A 66 8.96 6.68 -9.51
N TYR A 67 8.62 7.80 -8.86
CA TYR A 67 7.80 8.84 -9.49
C TYR A 67 8.45 9.48 -10.71
N VAL A 68 7.63 9.67 -11.75
CA VAL A 68 7.91 10.63 -12.82
C VAL A 68 7.35 11.99 -12.40
N LEU A 69 8.25 12.94 -12.16
CA LEU A 69 7.91 14.30 -11.79
C LEU A 69 7.44 15.10 -13.02
N LEU A 70 6.26 15.67 -12.95
CA LEU A 70 5.73 16.53 -14.02
C LEU A 70 5.14 17.79 -13.45
N TYR A 71 5.20 18.87 -14.23
CA TYR A 71 4.61 20.14 -13.86
C TYR A 71 3.76 20.68 -15.00
N THR A 72 2.77 21.51 -14.68
CA THR A 72 1.87 22.15 -15.64
C THR A 72 2.32 23.54 -16.06
N SER A 73 3.44 24.02 -15.51
CA SER A 73 4.14 25.23 -15.92
C SER A 73 5.61 25.17 -15.50
N ALA A 74 6.46 25.91 -16.21
CA ALA A 74 7.86 26.08 -15.82
C ALA A 74 7.98 26.87 -14.51
N GLU A 75 7.03 27.77 -14.23
CA GLU A 75 6.96 28.56 -13.01
C GLU A 75 6.66 27.69 -11.78
N SER A 76 5.69 26.77 -11.85
CA SER A 76 5.41 25.81 -10.78
C SER A 76 6.58 24.85 -10.57
N LEU A 77 7.21 24.39 -11.66
CA LEU A 77 8.42 23.58 -11.63
C LEU A 77 9.55 24.32 -10.87
N GLN A 78 9.84 25.57 -11.27
CA GLN A 78 10.87 26.39 -10.66
C GLN A 78 10.57 26.73 -9.20
N TRP A 79 9.31 27.01 -8.88
CA TRP A 79 8.87 27.29 -7.51
C TRP A 79 9.14 26.08 -6.60
N ALA A 80 8.76 24.88 -7.04
CA ALA A 80 8.88 23.64 -6.26
C ALA A 80 10.34 23.16 -6.14
N LEU A 81 11.07 23.14 -7.25
CA LEU A 81 12.39 22.52 -7.34
C LEU A 81 13.56 23.49 -7.12
N GLY A 82 13.36 24.79 -7.39
CA GLY A 82 14.40 25.81 -7.23
C GLY A 82 15.63 25.51 -8.10
N ASP A 83 16.80 25.43 -7.50
CA ASP A 83 18.05 25.18 -8.23
C ASP A 83 18.15 23.77 -8.85
N LEU A 84 17.23 22.85 -8.51
CA LEU A 84 17.13 21.54 -9.16
C LEU A 84 16.51 21.64 -10.57
N ALA A 85 15.82 22.73 -10.86
CA ALA A 85 15.07 22.97 -12.10
C ALA A 85 15.85 23.72 -13.19
N LYS A 86 17.19 23.68 -13.19
CA LYS A 86 18.01 24.44 -14.15
C LYS A 86 17.67 24.17 -15.61
N GLU A 87 17.34 22.91 -15.91
CA GLU A 87 16.90 22.47 -17.22
C GLU A 87 15.56 21.75 -17.09
N TYR A 88 14.72 21.88 -18.13
CA TYR A 88 13.46 21.16 -18.24
C TYR A 88 13.11 20.95 -19.70
N TRP A 89 12.24 19.97 -19.95
CA TRP A 89 11.75 19.61 -21.26
C TRP A 89 10.23 19.76 -21.30
N GLU A 90 9.73 20.42 -22.33
CA GLU A 90 8.30 20.41 -22.62
C GLU A 90 7.91 19.07 -23.26
N THR A 91 6.82 18.48 -22.77
CA THR A 91 6.31 17.17 -23.17
C THR A 91 4.78 17.16 -23.08
N ASP A 92 4.17 16.02 -23.40
CA ASP A 92 2.73 15.81 -23.28
C ASP A 92 2.43 14.45 -22.65
N LEU A 93 1.19 14.27 -22.21
CA LEU A 93 0.79 13.05 -21.52
C LEU A 93 0.91 11.80 -22.41
N HIS A 94 0.73 11.94 -23.73
CA HIS A 94 0.89 10.83 -24.67
C HIS A 94 2.34 10.32 -24.69
N THR A 95 3.31 11.24 -24.75
CA THR A 95 4.74 10.97 -24.74
C THR A 95 5.16 10.34 -23.43
N ILE A 96 4.66 10.83 -22.31
CA ILE A 96 4.91 10.26 -20.98
C ILE A 96 4.41 8.81 -20.90
N ARG A 97 3.19 8.54 -21.32
CA ARG A 97 2.62 7.17 -21.32
C ARG A 97 3.38 6.20 -22.22
N ALA A 98 3.98 6.69 -23.30
CA ALA A 98 4.78 5.87 -24.20
C ALA A 98 6.15 5.49 -23.60
N HIS A 99 6.75 6.39 -22.82
CA HIS A 99 8.08 6.19 -22.22
C HIS A 99 8.05 5.44 -20.89
N TRP A 100 6.97 5.58 -20.12
CA TRP A 100 6.74 4.89 -18.86
C TRP A 100 5.43 4.08 -18.92
N PRO A 101 5.40 2.99 -19.71
CA PRO A 101 4.22 2.14 -19.84
C PRO A 101 4.09 1.20 -18.64
N GLY A 102 2.86 0.93 -18.20
CA GLY A 102 2.58 -0.05 -17.14
C GLY A 102 1.93 0.58 -15.90
N PRO A 103 1.21 -0.22 -15.09
CA PRO A 103 0.54 0.27 -13.88
C PRO A 103 1.50 0.66 -12.74
N GLU A 104 2.75 0.20 -12.79
CA GLU A 104 3.78 0.44 -11.77
C GLU A 104 4.30 1.88 -11.75
N HIS A 105 4.20 2.60 -12.87
CA HIS A 105 4.72 3.95 -12.97
C HIS A 105 3.71 4.97 -12.43
N ARG A 106 4.19 5.81 -11.51
CA ARG A 106 3.41 6.85 -10.87
C ARG A 106 3.84 8.24 -11.31
N LEU A 107 2.87 9.16 -11.37
CA LEU A 107 3.11 10.58 -11.57
C LEU A 107 3.07 11.30 -10.23
N ALA A 108 4.02 12.19 -10.05
CA ALA A 108 3.95 13.26 -9.07
C ALA A 108 3.76 14.57 -9.85
N LEU A 109 2.50 14.91 -10.13
CA LEU A 109 2.13 16.10 -10.89
C LEU A 109 2.11 17.32 -9.96
N ASN A 110 2.83 18.38 -10.31
CA ASN A 110 2.94 19.62 -9.53
C ASN A 110 3.33 19.38 -8.07
N ALA A 111 4.24 18.42 -7.85
CA ALA A 111 4.70 18.04 -6.53
C ALA A 111 5.14 19.27 -5.71
N ARG A 112 4.83 19.26 -4.41
CA ARG A 112 5.09 20.34 -3.43
C ARG A 112 4.36 21.66 -3.70
N THR A 113 3.52 21.77 -4.71
CA THR A 113 2.61 22.91 -4.88
C THR A 113 1.23 22.63 -4.28
N PRO A 114 0.38 23.66 -4.07
CA PRO A 114 -1.01 23.47 -3.63
C PRO A 114 -1.91 22.66 -4.58
N ILE A 115 -1.50 22.47 -5.85
CA ILE A 115 -2.22 21.64 -6.84
C ILE A 115 -1.51 20.30 -7.10
N GLY A 116 -0.66 19.86 -6.17
CA GLY A 116 0.08 18.61 -6.27
C GLY A 116 -0.84 17.39 -6.19
N ILE A 117 -0.64 16.43 -7.10
CA ILE A 117 -1.44 15.20 -7.20
C ILE A 117 -0.50 14.03 -7.47
N PHE A 118 -0.75 12.90 -6.81
CA PHE A 118 -0.03 11.64 -6.98
C PHE A 118 -1.00 10.59 -7.49
N LEU A 119 -0.66 9.94 -8.61
CA LEU A 119 -1.51 8.90 -9.19
C LEU A 119 -0.75 8.01 -10.18
N PRO A 120 -1.21 6.77 -10.43
CA PRO A 120 -0.67 5.94 -11.51
C PRO A 120 -0.78 6.63 -12.87
N ILE A 121 0.21 6.46 -13.75
CA ILE A 121 0.16 7.01 -15.13
C ILE A 121 -1.06 6.49 -15.89
N GLY A 122 -1.44 5.21 -15.65
CA GLY A 122 -2.60 4.58 -16.28
C GLY A 122 -3.96 5.10 -15.81
N ALA A 123 -4.03 5.72 -14.63
CA ALA A 123 -5.26 6.26 -14.05
C ALA A 123 -5.79 7.49 -14.79
N LEU A 124 -4.91 8.30 -15.38
CA LEU A 124 -5.31 9.56 -16.02
C LEU A 124 -6.35 9.42 -17.14
N ALA A 125 -6.28 8.34 -17.92
CA ALA A 125 -7.27 8.07 -18.96
C ALA A 125 -8.64 7.68 -18.37
N GLN A 126 -8.64 6.97 -17.24
CA GLN A 126 -9.86 6.57 -16.53
C GLN A 126 -10.49 7.77 -15.81
N LEU A 127 -9.66 8.65 -15.23
CA LEU A 127 -10.08 9.97 -14.75
C LEU A 127 -10.77 10.76 -15.87
N ALA A 128 -10.12 10.96 -17.03
CA ALA A 128 -10.71 11.69 -18.15
C ALA A 128 -12.05 11.08 -18.66
N ALA A 129 -12.20 9.77 -18.55
CA ALA A 129 -13.42 9.02 -18.85
C ALA A 129 -14.49 9.07 -17.75
N GLY A 130 -14.18 9.60 -16.56
CA GLY A 130 -15.07 9.64 -15.39
C GLY A 130 -15.24 8.28 -14.71
N GLN A 131 -14.31 7.36 -14.93
CA GLN A 131 -14.31 6.00 -14.37
C GLN A 131 -13.53 5.91 -13.04
N GLU A 132 -12.80 6.96 -12.70
CA GLU A 132 -11.96 7.07 -11.51
C GLU A 132 -12.27 8.40 -10.81
N THR A 133 -12.21 8.41 -9.47
CA THR A 133 -12.56 9.58 -8.65
C THR A 133 -11.29 10.16 -8.05
N LEU A 134 -11.13 11.50 -8.10
CA LEU A 134 -10.03 12.15 -7.39
C LEU A 134 -10.26 12.12 -5.90
N VAL A 135 -9.25 11.66 -5.18
CA VAL A 135 -9.21 11.71 -3.73
C VAL A 135 -8.19 12.78 -3.32
N PRO A 136 -8.55 13.76 -2.47
CA PRO A 136 -7.63 14.79 -2.00
C PRO A 136 -6.36 14.19 -1.39
N ALA A 137 -5.19 14.82 -1.55
CA ALA A 137 -3.89 14.26 -1.14
C ALA A 137 -3.79 13.83 0.35
N GLN A 138 -4.54 14.49 1.23
CA GLN A 138 -4.64 14.13 2.65
C GLN A 138 -5.44 12.83 2.88
N ASP A 139 -6.42 12.56 2.02
CA ASP A 139 -7.21 11.35 2.00
C ASP A 139 -6.53 10.27 1.13
N ALA A 140 -5.64 10.67 0.21
CA ALA A 140 -4.87 9.79 -0.65
C ALA A 140 -3.91 8.89 0.12
N ARG A 141 -3.37 9.29 1.28
CA ARG A 141 -2.61 8.35 2.13
C ARG A 141 -3.49 7.21 2.67
N ALA A 142 -4.76 7.50 2.97
CA ALA A 142 -5.72 6.48 3.36
C ALA A 142 -6.18 5.64 2.14
N THR A 143 -6.25 6.24 0.95
CA THR A 143 -6.55 5.55 -0.32
C THR A 143 -5.39 4.70 -0.82
N GLU A 144 -4.14 5.13 -0.72
CA GLU A 144 -2.95 4.40 -1.16
C GLU A 144 -2.61 3.23 -0.25
N VAL A 145 -2.78 3.40 1.08
CA VAL A 145 -2.74 2.28 2.03
C VAL A 145 -3.88 1.31 1.71
N SER A 146 -5.07 1.82 1.38
CA SER A 146 -6.20 0.99 0.91
C SER A 146 -5.94 0.33 -0.45
N ASP A 147 -5.16 0.93 -1.34
CA ASP A 147 -4.82 0.41 -2.67
C ASP A 147 -3.76 -0.68 -2.56
N THR A 148 -2.71 -0.46 -1.77
CA THR A 148 -1.68 -1.49 -1.52
C THR A 148 -2.25 -2.63 -0.69
N ALA A 149 -3.03 -2.35 0.37
CA ALA A 149 -3.79 -3.37 1.08
C ALA A 149 -4.75 -4.13 0.14
N GLY A 150 -5.39 -3.40 -0.79
CA GLY A 150 -6.23 -3.97 -1.83
C GLY A 150 -5.48 -4.92 -2.78
N ARG A 151 -4.29 -4.53 -3.26
CA ARG A 151 -3.43 -5.40 -4.11
C ARG A 151 -2.93 -6.62 -3.34
N VAL A 152 -2.50 -6.46 -2.08
CA VAL A 152 -2.08 -7.57 -1.22
C VAL A 152 -3.23 -8.55 -1.01
N ARG A 153 -4.40 -8.05 -0.61
CA ARG A 153 -5.61 -8.86 -0.45
C ARG A 153 -5.96 -9.60 -1.74
N HIS A 154 -5.89 -8.91 -2.88
CA HIS A 154 -6.18 -9.50 -4.17
C HIS A 154 -5.21 -10.64 -4.53
N SER A 155 -3.91 -10.42 -4.31
CA SER A 155 -2.86 -11.43 -4.51
C SER A 155 -3.09 -12.67 -3.64
N CYS A 156 -3.41 -12.45 -2.35
CA CYS A 156 -3.79 -13.52 -1.42
C CYS A 156 -5.03 -14.30 -1.87
N LEU A 157 -6.11 -13.63 -2.28
CA LEU A 157 -7.33 -14.33 -2.70
C LEU A 157 -7.12 -15.09 -4.01
N ARG A 158 -6.31 -14.57 -4.93
CA ARG A 158 -5.99 -15.23 -6.21
C ARG A 158 -5.24 -16.55 -6.06
N VAL A 159 -4.39 -16.68 -5.05
CA VAL A 159 -3.68 -17.95 -4.82
C VAL A 159 -4.60 -19.00 -4.17
N LEU A 160 -5.66 -18.56 -3.47
CA LEU A 160 -6.62 -19.42 -2.80
C LEU A 160 -7.76 -19.90 -3.69
N ARG A 161 -8.11 -19.15 -4.74
CA ARG A 161 -9.12 -19.54 -5.71
C ARG A 161 -8.87 -18.97 -7.10
N HIS A 162 -9.19 -19.76 -8.12
CA HIS A 162 -8.85 -19.43 -9.50
C HIS A 162 -9.67 -18.27 -10.11
N ASP A 163 -10.84 -17.93 -9.53
CA ASP A 163 -11.79 -16.90 -10.00
C ASP A 163 -11.82 -15.63 -9.10
N ALA A 164 -10.75 -15.37 -8.34
CA ALA A 164 -10.72 -14.39 -7.25
C ALA A 164 -11.12 -12.94 -7.63
N GLU A 165 -10.90 -12.52 -8.88
CA GLU A 165 -11.16 -11.15 -9.34
C GLU A 165 -12.65 -10.75 -9.28
N ARG A 166 -13.59 -11.70 -9.34
CA ARG A 166 -15.05 -11.42 -9.36
C ARG A 166 -15.75 -11.49 -8.00
N GLU A 167 -15.13 -12.12 -7.01
CA GLU A 167 -15.83 -12.57 -5.78
C GLU A 167 -15.25 -11.96 -4.48
N ALA A 168 -14.15 -11.18 -4.52
CA ALA A 168 -13.63 -10.51 -3.32
C ALA A 168 -14.64 -9.51 -2.71
N ALA A 169 -15.51 -8.93 -3.55
CA ALA A 169 -16.60 -8.05 -3.11
C ALA A 169 -17.79 -8.80 -2.49
N ASP A 170 -17.83 -10.13 -2.60
CA ASP A 170 -18.95 -10.99 -2.15
C ASP A 170 -18.64 -11.79 -0.89
N LEU A 171 -17.40 -11.72 -0.36
CA LEU A 171 -17.07 -12.31 0.94
C LEU A 171 -17.91 -11.64 2.02
N LYS A 172 -18.65 -12.46 2.78
CA LYS A 172 -19.52 -11.99 3.86
C LYS A 172 -18.90 -12.38 5.17
N ASP A 173 -18.86 -11.42 6.09
CA ASP A 173 -18.48 -11.73 7.46
C ASP A 173 -19.41 -12.79 8.06
N HIS A 174 -18.78 -13.68 8.82
CA HIS A 174 -19.45 -14.67 9.62
C HIS A 174 -19.39 -14.25 11.09
N SER A 175 -20.33 -14.74 11.90
CA SER A 175 -20.20 -14.59 13.34
C SER A 175 -18.97 -15.38 13.82
N PRO A 176 -18.18 -14.85 14.78
CA PRO A 176 -17.03 -15.54 15.32
C PRO A 176 -17.34 -16.99 15.73
N THR A 177 -16.52 -17.92 15.29
CA THR A 177 -16.70 -19.37 15.46
C THR A 177 -15.82 -19.96 16.56
N ASN A 178 -14.81 -19.23 17.00
CA ASN A 178 -13.90 -19.61 18.08
C ASN A 178 -13.50 -18.40 18.96
N GLU A 179 -12.75 -18.69 20.03
CA GLU A 179 -12.31 -17.67 21.01
C GLU A 179 -11.40 -16.63 20.35
N LEU A 180 -10.44 -17.06 19.53
CA LEU A 180 -9.55 -16.16 18.78
C LEU A 180 -10.36 -15.18 17.92
N GLU A 181 -11.32 -15.64 17.12
CA GLU A 181 -12.15 -14.75 16.29
C GLU A 181 -13.00 -13.79 17.13
N THR A 182 -13.43 -14.21 18.31
CA THR A 182 -14.17 -13.35 19.24
C THR A 182 -13.27 -12.23 19.74
N GLU A 183 -12.04 -12.56 20.13
CA GLU A 183 -11.03 -11.60 20.57
C GLU A 183 -10.61 -10.65 19.45
N LEU A 184 -10.34 -11.16 18.24
CA LEU A 184 -9.97 -10.34 17.08
C LEU A 184 -11.10 -9.43 16.64
N SER A 185 -12.35 -9.93 16.61
CA SER A 185 -13.51 -9.09 16.30
C SER A 185 -13.66 -7.96 17.32
N ALA A 186 -13.55 -8.26 18.61
CA ALA A 186 -13.63 -7.26 19.67
C ALA A 186 -12.49 -6.25 19.60
N ALA A 187 -11.27 -6.70 19.28
CA ALA A 187 -10.10 -5.84 19.13
C ALA A 187 -10.24 -4.93 17.91
N THR A 188 -10.72 -5.43 16.77
CA THR A 188 -11.02 -4.61 15.58
C THR A 188 -12.08 -3.55 15.87
N GLU A 189 -13.18 -3.90 16.54
CA GLU A 189 -14.24 -2.96 16.91
C GLU A 189 -13.75 -1.84 17.84
N GLN A 190 -12.81 -2.18 18.73
CA GLN A 190 -12.20 -1.24 19.68
C GLN A 190 -10.97 -0.51 19.12
N GLN A 191 -10.53 -0.85 17.91
CA GLN A 191 -9.28 -0.38 17.31
C GLN A 191 -8.05 -0.67 18.20
N ASP A 192 -8.07 -1.80 18.90
CA ASP A 192 -7.03 -2.25 19.82
C ASP A 192 -5.99 -3.12 19.10
N SER A 193 -4.98 -2.48 18.49
CA SER A 193 -3.92 -3.17 17.78
C SER A 193 -3.06 -4.06 18.69
N ASP A 194 -2.83 -3.64 19.94
CA ASP A 194 -2.03 -4.41 20.89
C ASP A 194 -2.78 -5.67 21.33
N GLY A 195 -4.08 -5.55 21.62
CA GLY A 195 -4.96 -6.68 21.93
C GLY A 195 -5.09 -7.66 20.76
N TYR A 196 -5.20 -7.16 19.53
CA TYR A 196 -5.26 -8.00 18.32
C TYR A 196 -3.97 -8.83 18.15
N LEU A 197 -2.79 -8.18 18.26
CA LEU A 197 -1.50 -8.86 18.12
C LEU A 197 -1.24 -9.84 19.27
N ALA A 198 -1.65 -9.51 20.50
CA ALA A 198 -1.53 -10.40 21.65
C ALA A 198 -2.39 -11.67 21.50
N ALA A 199 -3.64 -11.52 21.03
CA ALA A 199 -4.53 -12.64 20.74
C ALA A 199 -3.89 -13.57 19.69
N LEU A 200 -3.44 -13.02 18.55
CA LEU A 200 -2.75 -13.80 17.52
C LEU A 200 -1.49 -14.49 18.03
N ALA A 201 -0.63 -13.79 18.77
CA ALA A 201 0.63 -14.32 19.28
C ALA A 201 0.46 -15.60 20.13
N SER A 202 -0.68 -15.74 20.80
CA SER A 202 -0.99 -16.85 21.70
C SER A 202 -1.78 -17.98 21.05
N ALA A 203 -2.19 -17.83 19.79
CA ALA A 203 -3.15 -18.73 19.16
C ALA A 203 -2.57 -19.61 18.05
N ASP A 204 -3.33 -20.66 17.72
CA ASP A 204 -3.12 -21.44 16.51
C ASP A 204 -3.84 -20.78 15.34
N ILE A 205 -3.18 -20.77 14.19
CA ILE A 205 -3.72 -20.27 12.92
C ILE A 205 -3.75 -21.40 11.88
N LEU A 206 -4.52 -21.19 10.82
CA LEU A 206 -4.58 -22.05 9.65
C LEU A 206 -3.77 -21.42 8.52
N VAL A 207 -2.79 -22.18 8.02
CA VAL A 207 -1.90 -21.79 6.92
C VAL A 207 -2.27 -22.63 5.69
N PRO A 208 -2.82 -22.04 4.62
CA PRO A 208 -3.03 -22.71 3.35
C PRO A 208 -1.72 -23.26 2.77
N THR A 209 -1.78 -24.44 2.16
CA THR A 209 -0.62 -25.11 1.56
C THR A 209 -0.98 -25.83 0.26
N GLU A 210 -0.01 -25.98 -0.64
CA GLU A 210 -0.13 -26.79 -1.87
C GLU A 210 -0.02 -28.31 -1.60
N SER A 211 0.43 -28.69 -0.40
CA SER A 211 0.65 -30.08 -0.02
C SER A 211 -0.67 -30.83 0.20
N GLN A 212 -1.04 -31.67 -0.76
CA GLN A 212 -2.29 -32.44 -0.71
C GLN A 212 -2.30 -33.49 0.43
N GLY A 213 -3.41 -33.57 1.16
CA GLY A 213 -3.68 -34.59 2.18
C GLY A 213 -3.28 -34.21 3.61
N GLN A 214 -3.10 -32.91 3.89
CA GLN A 214 -2.51 -32.39 5.12
C GLN A 214 -3.49 -31.60 6.02
N GLN A 215 -4.76 -32.02 6.15
CA GLN A 215 -5.63 -31.54 7.24
C GLN A 215 -5.14 -32.07 8.60
N ARG A 216 -4.04 -31.54 9.12
CA ARG A 216 -3.38 -32.04 10.33
C ARG A 216 -2.65 -30.91 11.06
N PRO A 217 -2.49 -30.99 12.40
CA PRO A 217 -1.53 -30.16 13.10
C PRO A 217 -0.14 -30.32 12.47
N ALA A 218 0.57 -29.22 12.28
CA ALA A 218 1.95 -29.27 11.77
C ALA A 218 2.83 -30.12 12.69
N ASP A 219 3.56 -31.11 12.17
CA ASP A 219 4.65 -31.74 12.91
C ASP A 219 5.70 -30.68 13.24
N ALA A 220 6.24 -30.67 14.47
CA ALA A 220 7.00 -29.55 15.04
C ALA A 220 8.22 -29.08 14.21
N ASP A 221 8.82 -29.96 13.42
CA ASP A 221 10.04 -29.69 12.63
C ASP A 221 9.81 -29.63 11.11
N SER A 222 8.57 -29.76 10.64
CA SER A 222 8.26 -29.72 9.21
C SER A 222 8.24 -28.29 8.66
N SER A 223 8.69 -28.11 7.41
CA SER A 223 8.46 -26.88 6.64
C SER A 223 6.96 -26.61 6.53
N LEU A 224 6.57 -25.34 6.58
CA LEU A 224 5.16 -24.92 6.46
C LEU A 224 4.66 -24.85 5.01
N ASP A 225 5.55 -25.03 4.01
CA ASP A 225 5.25 -25.03 2.57
C ASP A 225 4.17 -24.00 2.20
N LEU A 226 4.50 -22.74 2.53
CA LEU A 226 3.57 -21.61 2.48
C LEU A 226 3.04 -21.42 1.06
N LEU A 227 1.71 -21.28 0.95
CA LEU A 227 1.11 -20.81 -0.28
C LEU A 227 1.37 -19.30 -0.42
N VAL A 228 1.97 -18.87 -1.53
CA VAL A 228 2.41 -17.48 -1.72
C VAL A 228 1.73 -16.87 -2.95
N GLY A 229 0.92 -15.83 -2.73
CA GLY A 229 0.42 -14.95 -3.78
C GLY A 229 1.53 -14.05 -4.29
N GLN A 230 1.73 -14.00 -5.60
CA GLN A 230 2.77 -13.19 -6.23
C GLN A 230 2.14 -11.96 -6.90
N ASP A 231 2.70 -10.80 -6.60
CA ASP A 231 2.51 -9.55 -7.35
C ASP A 231 3.87 -9.09 -7.91
N ASN A 232 3.90 -8.11 -8.81
CA ASN A 232 5.16 -7.64 -9.39
C ASN A 232 6.09 -7.00 -8.33
N ASP A 233 5.51 -6.48 -7.24
CA ASP A 233 6.22 -5.72 -6.23
C ASP A 233 6.43 -6.47 -4.90
N PHE A 234 5.68 -7.55 -4.63
CA PHE A 234 5.68 -8.23 -3.34
C PHE A 234 5.22 -9.69 -3.40
N ALA A 235 5.57 -10.45 -2.36
CA ALA A 235 5.06 -11.79 -2.08
C ALA A 235 4.10 -11.74 -0.89
N ALA A 236 2.86 -12.24 -1.04
CA ALA A 236 1.83 -12.18 0.00
C ALA A 236 1.44 -13.58 0.49
N VAL A 237 1.41 -13.78 1.81
CA VAL A 237 1.09 -15.07 2.44
C VAL A 237 -0.24 -14.96 3.19
N PRO A 238 -1.33 -15.60 2.70
CA PRO A 238 -2.59 -15.61 3.41
C PRO A 238 -2.58 -16.58 4.59
N VAL A 239 -3.21 -16.22 5.69
CA VAL A 239 -3.50 -17.09 6.83
C VAL A 239 -4.91 -16.85 7.35
N PHE A 240 -5.48 -17.83 8.05
CA PHE A 240 -6.85 -17.78 8.55
C PHE A 240 -6.95 -18.15 10.02
N THR A 241 -7.93 -17.57 10.70
CA THR A 241 -8.17 -17.81 12.14
C THR A 241 -9.29 -18.80 12.41
N SER A 242 -10.01 -19.25 11.37
CA SER A 242 -10.94 -20.37 11.43
C SER A 242 -11.06 -21.09 10.11
N VAL A 243 -11.60 -22.32 10.19
CA VAL A 243 -11.93 -23.12 9.02
C VAL A 243 -13.04 -22.45 8.21
N ASP A 244 -13.99 -21.77 8.86
CA ASP A 244 -15.11 -21.12 8.18
C ASP A 244 -14.63 -19.96 7.31
N LEU A 245 -13.75 -19.09 7.82
CA LEU A 245 -13.14 -18.02 7.03
C LEU A 245 -12.31 -18.59 5.86
N LEU A 246 -11.51 -19.63 6.12
CA LEU A 246 -10.70 -20.27 5.08
C LEU A 246 -11.57 -20.87 3.98
N ARG A 247 -12.61 -21.62 4.35
CA ARG A 247 -13.51 -22.29 3.39
C ARG A 247 -14.42 -21.32 2.64
N SER A 248 -14.67 -20.14 3.19
CA SER A 248 -15.34 -19.06 2.46
C SER A 248 -14.41 -18.39 1.43
N ALA A 249 -13.11 -18.32 1.68
CA ALA A 249 -12.15 -17.64 0.82
C ALA A 249 -11.43 -18.53 -0.21
N ALA A 250 -11.31 -19.83 0.05
CA ALA A 250 -10.48 -20.75 -0.74
C ALA A 250 -11.29 -21.88 -1.40
N ASP A 251 -10.83 -22.34 -2.57
CA ASP A 251 -11.41 -23.49 -3.26
C ASP A 251 -11.31 -24.76 -2.38
N GLU A 252 -12.24 -25.71 -2.54
CA GLU A 252 -12.26 -26.97 -1.77
C GLU A 252 -10.96 -27.78 -1.91
N THR A 253 -10.22 -27.56 -3.00
CA THR A 253 -8.94 -28.21 -3.29
C THR A 253 -7.76 -27.66 -2.50
N ILE A 254 -7.92 -26.50 -1.85
CA ILE A 254 -6.88 -25.94 -0.98
C ILE A 254 -6.91 -26.66 0.36
N ASP A 255 -5.77 -27.27 0.68
CA ASP A 255 -5.49 -27.83 1.99
C ASP A 255 -4.86 -26.77 2.89
N TRP A 256 -4.87 -27.03 4.19
CA TRP A 256 -4.30 -26.13 5.21
C TRP A 256 -3.62 -26.94 6.29
N ILE A 257 -2.69 -26.29 7.00
CA ILE A 257 -2.03 -26.80 8.19
C ILE A 257 -2.38 -25.90 9.39
N GLN A 258 -2.66 -26.49 10.54
CA GLN A 258 -2.84 -25.74 11.79
C GLN A 258 -1.51 -25.66 12.54
N THR A 259 -1.07 -24.44 12.88
CA THR A 259 0.20 -24.19 13.57
C THR A 259 0.10 -22.99 14.51
N PRO A 260 0.86 -22.96 15.62
CA PRO A 260 0.99 -21.76 16.44
C PRO A 260 1.47 -20.57 15.60
N PHE A 261 0.87 -19.39 15.80
CA PHE A 261 1.28 -18.17 15.09
C PHE A 261 2.77 -17.88 15.29
N ALA A 262 3.26 -17.98 16.53
CA ALA A 262 4.68 -17.81 16.87
C ALA A 262 5.62 -18.67 16.00
N ARG A 263 5.19 -19.90 15.64
CA ARG A 263 5.98 -20.79 14.78
C ARG A 263 6.00 -20.33 13.32
N LEU A 264 4.90 -19.75 12.82
CA LEU A 264 4.89 -19.15 11.50
C LEU A 264 5.89 -17.98 11.43
N ILE A 265 5.87 -17.12 12.44
CA ILE A 265 6.78 -15.97 12.51
C ILE A 265 8.25 -16.41 12.59
N ALA A 266 8.56 -17.43 13.40
CA ALA A 266 9.91 -17.97 13.53
C ALA A 266 10.46 -18.58 12.23
N GLN A 267 9.58 -18.99 11.30
CA GLN A 267 9.94 -19.54 9.98
C GLN A 267 9.63 -18.56 8.85
N TRP A 268 9.43 -17.28 9.16
CA TRP A 268 9.02 -16.30 8.16
C TRP A 268 10.11 -16.16 7.07
N PRO A 269 9.77 -16.21 5.77
CA PRO A 269 10.79 -16.39 4.74
C PRO A 269 11.75 -15.21 4.59
N SER A 270 11.24 -13.97 4.56
CA SER A 270 12.03 -12.73 4.47
C SER A 270 11.16 -11.50 4.75
N ASP A 271 11.77 -10.31 4.81
CA ASP A 271 11.07 -9.02 4.90
C ASP A 271 10.30 -8.64 3.63
N GLU A 272 10.61 -9.27 2.49
CA GLU A 272 9.87 -9.14 1.22
C GLU A 272 8.50 -9.86 1.23
N HIS A 273 8.22 -10.68 2.25
CA HIS A 273 6.96 -11.40 2.39
C HIS A 273 5.99 -10.63 3.31
N ILE A 274 4.81 -10.32 2.78
CA ILE A 274 3.72 -9.65 3.49
C ILE A 274 2.77 -10.70 4.06
N LEU A 275 2.47 -10.61 5.35
CA LEU A 275 1.48 -11.44 6.01
C LEU A 275 0.09 -10.85 5.81
N CYS A 276 -0.89 -11.66 5.42
CA CYS A 276 -2.29 -11.27 5.35
C CYS A 276 -3.15 -12.23 6.18
N VAL A 277 -3.64 -11.76 7.32
CA VAL A 277 -4.56 -12.49 8.19
C VAL A 277 -5.99 -12.22 7.73
N ASN A 278 -6.77 -13.27 7.50
CA ASN A 278 -8.18 -13.21 7.11
C ASN A 278 -8.46 -12.25 5.92
N PRO A 279 -7.77 -12.43 4.76
CA PRO A 279 -7.94 -11.55 3.61
C PRO A 279 -9.40 -11.37 3.20
N GLY A 280 -9.87 -10.13 3.17
CA GLY A 280 -11.22 -9.76 2.73
C GLY A 280 -12.33 -9.88 3.79
N PHE A 281 -12.00 -10.14 5.06
CA PHE A 281 -12.96 -10.17 6.17
C PHE A 281 -12.77 -8.99 7.13
N HIS A 282 -13.74 -8.74 8.01
CA HIS A 282 -13.71 -7.66 8.99
C HIS A 282 -12.48 -7.70 9.91
N THR A 283 -12.01 -8.89 10.27
CA THR A 283 -10.82 -9.08 11.11
C THR A 283 -9.51 -9.07 10.31
N GLU A 284 -9.50 -8.53 9.09
CA GLU A 284 -8.29 -8.52 8.26
C GLU A 284 -7.14 -7.73 8.92
N LEU A 285 -5.93 -8.29 8.84
CA LEU A 285 -4.70 -7.58 9.15
C LEU A 285 -3.65 -7.85 8.08
N ILE A 286 -3.03 -6.78 7.55
CA ILE A 286 -1.92 -6.86 6.60
C ILE A 286 -0.67 -6.31 7.28
N LEU A 287 0.37 -7.14 7.41
CA LEU A 287 1.63 -6.79 8.04
C LEU A 287 2.81 -6.93 7.06
N PRO A 288 3.59 -5.85 6.84
CA PRO A 288 4.85 -5.93 6.11
C PRO A 288 5.85 -6.89 6.77
N GLY A 289 6.71 -7.55 5.98
CA GLY A 289 7.60 -8.59 6.48
C GLY A 289 8.60 -8.12 7.54
N ASN A 290 9.09 -6.88 7.46
CA ASN A 290 9.95 -6.31 8.50
C ASN A 290 9.23 -6.19 9.86
N VAL A 291 7.92 -5.90 9.86
CA VAL A 291 7.10 -5.88 11.08
C VAL A 291 6.91 -7.29 11.58
N VAL A 292 6.61 -8.26 10.70
CA VAL A 292 6.49 -9.67 11.06
C VAL A 292 7.75 -10.19 11.75
N LEU A 293 8.92 -9.94 11.17
CA LEU A 293 10.21 -10.33 11.75
C LEU A 293 10.51 -9.64 13.09
N SER A 294 9.97 -8.43 13.31
CA SER A 294 10.08 -7.73 14.59
C SER A 294 9.21 -8.37 15.68
N LEU A 295 8.11 -9.05 15.31
CA LEU A 295 7.26 -9.75 16.27
C LEU A 295 7.97 -10.97 16.88
N ASP A 296 8.84 -11.66 16.15
CA ASP A 296 9.63 -12.78 16.70
C ASP A 296 10.44 -12.32 17.92
N TYR A 297 11.05 -11.14 17.83
CA TYR A 297 11.79 -10.54 18.93
C TYR A 297 10.88 -10.32 20.15
N VAL A 298 9.69 -9.73 19.96
CA VAL A 298 8.74 -9.42 21.05
C VAL A 298 8.11 -10.68 21.65
N ILE A 299 7.76 -11.66 20.82
CA ILE A 299 7.15 -12.93 21.27
C ILE A 299 8.16 -13.75 22.07
N ASN A 300 9.43 -13.75 21.67
CA ASN A 300 10.47 -14.54 22.33
C ASN A 300 11.24 -13.79 23.43
N HIS A 301 11.08 -12.47 23.55
CA HIS A 301 11.75 -11.65 24.56
C HIS A 301 10.72 -10.75 25.29
N GLU A 302 10.35 -11.13 26.51
CA GLU A 302 9.63 -10.23 27.42
C GLU A 302 10.44 -8.93 27.63
N PRO A 303 9.80 -7.75 27.70
CA PRO A 303 10.50 -6.55 28.13
C PRO A 303 10.98 -6.76 29.56
N GLU A 304 12.30 -6.60 29.78
CA GLU A 304 12.89 -6.53 31.11
C GLU A 304 12.11 -5.47 31.91
N LYS A 305 11.30 -5.90 32.89
CA LYS A 305 10.63 -4.97 33.81
C LYS A 305 11.73 -4.18 34.50
N SER A 306 11.86 -2.90 34.18
CA SER A 306 12.77 -2.02 34.89
C SER A 306 12.35 -1.98 36.35
N GLU A 307 13.05 -2.72 37.21
CA GLU A 307 13.02 -2.53 38.65
C GLU A 307 13.54 -1.12 38.91
N VAL A 308 12.62 -0.16 39.04
CA VAL A 308 12.93 1.14 39.60
C VAL A 308 13.24 0.91 41.07
N ASP A 309 14.53 0.75 41.33
CA ASP A 309 15.19 0.66 42.63
C ASP A 309 14.75 1.86 43.48
N SER A 310 13.69 1.66 44.29
CA SER A 310 13.26 2.61 45.30
C SER A 310 14.22 2.50 46.49
N LYS A 311 15.39 3.11 46.37
CA LYS A 311 16.19 3.49 47.55
C LYS A 311 15.62 4.79 48.12
N SER A 312 14.83 4.63 49.18
CA SER A 312 14.79 5.59 50.30
C SER A 312 15.83 5.21 51.35
#